data_AF-A0A6M3XRQ2-F1
#
_entry.id   AF-A0A6M3XRQ2-F1
#
_cell.length_a   1.000
_cell.length_b   1.000
_cell.length_c   1.000
_cell.angle_alpha   90.00
_cell.angle_beta   90.00
_cell.angle_gamma   90.00
#
_symmetry.space_group_name_H-M   'P 1'
#
loop_
_entity.id
_entity.type
_entity.pdbx_description
1 polymer ?
#
loop_
_entity_poly.entity_id
_entity_poly.type
_entity_poly.pdbx_seq_one_letter_code
_entity_poly.pdbx_strand_id
1 'polypeptide(L)'
;MNPHQESPIQRDGFFSLQPGSVLLVEPLGWPCSYEECPPGLFIFRDTLCLMSEYGGDSYLASSGEAFWGGVSGKEARDALVVQPCVAKWGEANS
;
A
#
# COMPACT_ATOMS: atom_id res chain seq x y z
N MET A 1 -28.71 -1.46 23.29
CA MET A 1 -27.43 -2.10 23.67
C MET A 1 -27.35 -3.40 22.89
N ASN A 2 -26.47 -3.48 21.90
CA ASN A 2 -26.34 -4.64 21.02
C ASN A 2 -25.00 -5.33 21.34
N PRO A 3 -24.94 -6.59 21.80
CA PRO A 3 -23.73 -7.16 22.40
C PRO A 3 -22.75 -7.87 21.44
N HIS A 4 -22.88 -7.72 20.12
CA HIS A 4 -22.04 -8.46 19.17
C HIS A 4 -21.31 -7.51 18.21
N GLN A 5 -20.30 -6.81 18.72
CA GLN A 5 -19.14 -6.40 17.94
C GLN A 5 -17.94 -7.10 18.57
N GLU A 6 -17.73 -8.36 18.21
CA GLU A 6 -16.51 -9.06 18.60
C GLU A 6 -15.41 -8.67 17.62
N SER A 7 -14.48 -7.85 18.12
CA SER A 7 -13.21 -7.58 17.45
C SER A 7 -12.45 -8.88 17.16
N PRO A 8 -11.57 -8.93 16.14
CA PRO A 8 -10.78 -10.12 15.82
C PRO A 8 -10.05 -10.67 17.05
N ILE A 9 -10.27 -11.95 17.35
CA ILE A 9 -9.67 -12.65 18.49
C ILE A 9 -8.19 -12.92 18.16
N GLN A 10 -7.31 -12.12 18.75
CA GLN A 10 -5.87 -12.35 18.74
C GLN A 10 -5.55 -13.51 19.69
N ARG A 11 -5.38 -14.73 19.16
CA ARG A 11 -4.82 -15.87 19.89
C ARG A 11 -3.49 -16.27 19.26
N ASP A 12 -2.45 -16.26 20.10
CA ASP A 12 -1.19 -16.98 19.89
C ASP A 12 -0.46 -16.73 18.56
N GLY A 13 -0.37 -15.47 18.12
CA GLY A 13 0.50 -15.07 17.00
C GLY A 13 0.12 -15.66 15.64
N PHE A 14 -1.03 -16.33 15.54
CA PHE A 14 -1.56 -16.88 14.30
C PHE A 14 -2.78 -16.07 13.88
N PHE A 15 -2.63 -15.28 12.83
CA PHE A 15 -3.75 -14.56 12.24
C PHE A 15 -4.60 -15.57 11.46
N SER A 16 -5.65 -16.10 12.08
CA SER A 16 -6.64 -16.90 11.36
C SER A 16 -7.50 -15.97 10.52
N LEU A 17 -7.16 -15.84 9.24
CA LEU A 17 -7.98 -15.10 8.29
C LEU A 17 -9.36 -15.77 8.25
N GLN A 18 -10.41 -15.02 8.60
CA GLN A 18 -11.77 -15.55 8.49
C GLN A 18 -12.12 -15.71 7.00
N PRO A 19 -12.84 -16.77 6.59
CA PRO A 19 -13.36 -16.89 5.23
C PRO A 19 -14.10 -15.60 4.83
N GLY A 20 -13.72 -15.00 3.69
CA GLY A 20 -14.25 -13.70 3.25
C GLY A 20 -13.42 -12.47 3.62
N SER A 21 -12.29 -12.65 4.32
CA SER A 21 -11.32 -11.57 4.56
C SER A 21 -10.62 -11.17 3.25
N VAL A 22 -10.54 -9.87 2.99
CA VAL A 22 -9.79 -9.30 1.85
C VAL A 22 -8.76 -8.29 2.35
N LEU A 23 -7.65 -8.19 1.62
CA LEU A 23 -6.67 -7.13 1.84
C LEU A 23 -7.09 -5.90 1.04
N LEU A 24 -7.46 -4.84 1.74
CA LEU A 24 -7.81 -3.55 1.16
C LEU A 24 -6.57 -2.67 1.12
N VAL A 25 -6.29 -2.07 -0.04
CA VAL A 25 -5.27 -1.03 -0.19
C VAL A 25 -6.01 0.30 -0.32
N GLU A 26 -5.88 1.15 0.70
CA GLU A 26 -6.61 2.41 0.80
C GLU A 26 -5.64 3.59 0.61
N PRO A 27 -6.07 4.71 0.01
CA PRO A 27 -5.31 5.96 0.00
C PRO A 27 -4.92 6.42 1.41
N LEU A 28 -3.63 6.74 1.60
CA LEU A 28 -3.08 7.36 2.80
C LEU A 28 -2.92 8.86 2.57
N GLY A 29 -4.02 9.59 2.61
CA GLY A 29 -4.04 11.03 2.33
C GLY A 29 -4.10 11.35 0.83
N TRP A 30 -3.54 12.50 0.45
CA TRP A 30 -3.62 13.03 -0.92
C TRP A 30 -2.49 12.52 -1.81
N PRO A 31 -2.69 12.48 -3.14
CA PRO A 31 -1.59 12.31 -4.07
C PRO A 31 -0.48 13.34 -3.84
N CYS A 32 0.77 12.92 -3.99
CA CYS A 32 1.95 13.74 -3.81
C CYS A 32 3.00 13.43 -4.90
N SER A 33 4.06 14.23 -4.94
CA SER A 33 5.23 13.90 -5.77
C SER A 33 5.93 12.64 -5.25
N TYR A 34 6.63 11.91 -6.11
CA TYR A 34 7.38 10.72 -5.72
C TYR A 34 8.45 11.06 -4.67
N GLU A 35 9.08 12.22 -4.77
CA GLU A 35 10.06 12.68 -3.77
C GLU A 35 9.46 12.90 -2.38
N GLU A 36 8.22 13.38 -2.30
CA GLU A 36 7.53 13.66 -1.04
C GLU A 36 6.73 12.45 -0.52
N CYS A 37 6.65 11.38 -1.30
CA CYS A 37 5.92 10.19 -0.91
C CYS A 37 6.59 9.55 0.32
N PRO A 38 5.84 9.26 1.38
CA PRO A 38 6.40 8.56 2.53
C PRO A 38 6.79 7.12 2.15
N PRO A 39 7.76 6.52 2.85
CA PRO A 39 8.02 5.09 2.75
C PRO A 39 6.75 4.27 3.01
N GLY A 40 6.62 3.14 2.31
CA GLY A 40 5.44 2.28 2.37
C GLY A 40 4.82 2.02 1.00
N LEU A 41 3.54 1.64 0.99
CA LEU A 41 2.83 1.33 -0.25
C LEU A 41 2.40 2.61 -0.96
N PHE A 42 2.44 2.59 -2.29
CA PHE A 42 1.83 3.63 -3.10
C PHE A 42 1.30 3.06 -4.40
N ILE A 43 0.37 3.77 -5.03
CA ILE A 43 -0.15 3.47 -6.36
C ILE A 43 0.39 4.52 -7.33
N PHE A 44 0.93 4.05 -8.46
CA PHE A 44 1.18 4.88 -9.63
C PHE A 44 0.34 4.37 -10.79
N ARG A 45 -0.59 5.20 -11.27
CA ARG A 45 -1.64 4.78 -12.22
C ARG A 45 -2.44 3.62 -11.64
N ASP A 46 -2.32 2.42 -12.20
CA ASP A 46 -3.02 1.21 -11.75
C ASP A 46 -2.07 0.16 -11.16
N THR A 47 -0.87 0.58 -10.76
CA THR A 47 0.19 -0.31 -10.30
C THR A 47 0.51 -0.07 -8.84
N LEU A 48 0.45 -1.14 -8.03
CA LEU A 48 0.89 -1.14 -6.64
C LEU A 48 2.41 -1.22 -6.57
N CYS A 49 3.00 -0.31 -5.82
CA CYS A 49 4.43 -0.20 -5.60
C CYS A 49 4.74 -0.13 -4.10
N LEU A 50 6.01 -0.41 -3.77
CA LEU A 50 6.57 -0.28 -2.43
C LEU A 50 7.73 0.71 -2.49
N MET A 51 7.68 1.75 -1.67
CA MET A 51 8.79 2.64 -1.38
C MET A 51 9.53 2.15 -0.14
N SER A 52 10.83 1.90 -0.30
CA SER A 52 11.72 1.44 0.77
C SER A 52 11.96 2.53 1.81
N GLU A 53 12.03 2.14 3.08
CA GLU A 53 12.52 3.01 4.17
C GLU A 53 14.02 3.31 4.04
N TYR A 54 14.75 2.47 3.32
CA TYR A 54 16.18 2.60 3.10
C TYR A 54 16.46 3.05 1.66
N GLY A 55 17.01 4.25 1.50
CA GLY A 55 17.65 4.69 0.26
C GLY A 55 16.74 5.29 -0.82
N GLY A 56 15.43 5.46 -0.59
CA GLY A 56 14.53 6.11 -1.56
C GLY A 56 14.30 5.30 -2.85
N ASP A 57 14.69 4.03 -2.84
CA ASP A 57 14.38 3.08 -3.89
C ASP A 57 12.94 2.59 -3.75
N SER A 58 12.29 2.40 -4.88
CA SER A 58 10.94 1.86 -4.95
C SER A 58 10.87 0.71 -5.92
N TYR A 59 9.91 -0.19 -5.71
CA TYR A 59 9.76 -1.43 -6.45
C TYR A 59 8.30 -1.68 -6.83
N LEU A 60 8.06 -2.34 -7.96
CA LEU A 60 6.77 -2.88 -8.34
C LEU A 60 6.40 -4.04 -7.41
N ALA A 61 5.24 -3.99 -6.76
CA ALA A 61 4.83 -5.05 -5.84
C ALA A 61 4.57 -6.39 -6.54
N SER A 62 4.25 -6.37 -7.84
CA SER A 62 3.95 -7.56 -8.63
C SER A 62 5.19 -8.33 -9.11
N SER A 63 6.29 -7.64 -9.43
CA SER A 63 7.49 -8.25 -10.03
C SER A 63 8.77 -8.08 -9.20
N GLY A 64 8.79 -7.13 -8.26
CA GLY A 64 9.99 -6.75 -7.51
C GLY A 64 10.98 -5.90 -8.33
N GLU A 65 10.64 -5.52 -9.57
CA GLU A 65 11.48 -4.65 -10.39
C GLU A 65 11.53 -3.22 -9.84
N ALA A 66 12.64 -2.52 -10.08
CA ALA A 66 12.79 -1.13 -9.69
C ALA A 66 11.75 -0.25 -10.39
N PHE A 67 11.11 0.64 -9.62
CA PHE A 67 10.14 1.59 -10.12
C PHE A 67 10.84 2.75 -10.83
N TRP A 68 10.54 2.89 -12.13
CA TRP A 68 10.96 4.02 -12.96
C TRP A 68 9.79 4.83 -13.51
N GLY A 69 8.54 4.39 -13.33
CA GLY A 69 7.35 5.12 -13.78
C GLY A 69 7.30 5.46 -15.29
N GLY A 70 8.12 4.81 -16.11
CA GLY A 70 8.23 5.06 -17.54
C GLY A 70 9.07 6.29 -17.92
N VAL A 71 9.85 6.86 -16.99
CA VAL A 71 10.74 8.00 -17.25
C VAL A 71 12.20 7.59 -17.11
N SER A 72 13.07 8.36 -17.76
CA SER A 72 14.51 8.28 -17.58
C SER A 72 15.00 9.49 -16.79
N GLY A 73 15.89 9.24 -15.83
CA GLY A 73 16.47 10.28 -14.98
C GLY A 73 15.74 10.49 -13.66
N LYS A 74 16.50 10.83 -12.64
CA LYS A 74 16.05 10.97 -11.25
C LYS A 74 15.02 12.10 -11.11
N GLU A 75 15.30 13.29 -11.67
CA GLU A 75 14.43 14.45 -11.56
C GLU A 75 13.02 14.21 -12.15
N ALA A 76 12.95 13.58 -13.33
CA ALA A 76 11.67 13.22 -13.94
C ALA A 76 10.90 12.18 -13.11
N ARG A 77 11.61 11.25 -12.45
CA ARG A 77 11.02 10.24 -11.56
C ARG A 77 10.46 10.89 -10.29
N ASP A 78 11.23 11.80 -9.71
CA ASP A 78 10.89 12.49 -8.46
C ASP A 78 9.66 13.41 -8.62
N ALA A 79 9.44 13.95 -9.82
CA ALA A 79 8.26 14.74 -10.17
C ALA A 79 6.99 13.92 -10.48
N LEU A 80 7.05 12.58 -10.50
CA LEU A 80 5.87 11.76 -10.78
C LEU A 80 4.84 11.90 -9.66
N VAL A 81 3.57 12.01 -10.02
CA VAL A 81 2.47 12.03 -9.05
C VAL A 81 2.10 10.59 -8.68
N VAL A 82 2.16 10.29 -7.38
CA VAL A 82 1.83 8.97 -6.80
C VAL A 82 0.76 9.12 -5.71
N GLN A 83 0.02 8.05 -5.46
CA GLN A 83 -0.95 7.96 -4.37
C GLN A 83 -0.36 7.11 -3.23
N PRO A 84 0.10 7.68 -2.11
CA PRO A 84 0.49 6.88 -0.96
C PRO A 84 -0.70 6.07 -0.45
N CYS A 85 -0.44 4.87 0.07
CA CYS A 85 -1.44 3.90 0.45
C CYS A 85 -1.09 3.15 1.74
N VAL A 86 -2.10 2.58 2.38
CA VAL A 86 -1.96 1.65 3.51
C VAL A 86 -2.77 0.38 3.23
N ALA A 87 -2.22 -0.77 3.63
CA ALA A 87 -2.93 -2.05 3.53
C ALA A 87 -3.60 -2.41 4.86
N LYS A 88 -4.86 -2.82 4.81
CA LYS A 88 -5.64 -3.28 5.98
C LYS A 88 -6.48 -4.49 5.61
N TRP A 89 -6.61 -5.44 6.54
CA TRP A 89 -7.58 -6.52 6.40
C TRP A 89 -8.98 -6.00 6.67
N GLY A 90 -9.93 -6.36 5.82
CA GLY A 90 -11.35 -6.04 5.96
C GLY A 90 -12.23 -7.17 5.45
N GLU A 91 -13.54 -6.96 5.48
CA GLU A 91 -14.53 -7.91 4.96
C GLU A 91 -14.88 -7.57 3.50
N ALA A 92 -15.03 -8.60 2.66
CA ALA A 92 -15.56 -8.41 1.32
C ALA A 92 -17.04 -8.01 1.41
N ASN A 93 -17.35 -6.74 1.19
CA ASN A 93 -18.74 -6.32 0.97
C ASN A 93 -19.22 -6.95 -0.34
N SER A 94 -20.22 -7.85 -0.22
CA SER A 94 -20.90 -8.50 -1.35
C SER A 94 -21.80 -7.53 -2.10
#